data_AF-A0A969GSI3-F1
#
_entry.id   AF-A0A969GSI3-F1
#
_cell.length_a   1.000
_cell.length_b   1.000
_cell.length_c   1.000
_cell.angle_alpha   90.00
_cell.angle_beta   90.00
_cell.angle_gamma   90.00
#
_symmetry.space_group_name_H-M   'P 1'
#
loop_
_entity.id
_entity.type
_entity.pdbx_description
1 polymer ?
#
loop_
_entity_poly.entity_id
_entity_poly.type
_entity_poly.pdbx_seq_one_letter_code
_entity_poly.pdbx_strand_id
1 'polypeptide(L)'
;PTAPVPTPAAPAEPVDTAPGWAIALEEFLAPFSTIVLLLYLAGDILLVLAATTLLLAFWGGRFSLSWRFIALAAMALYIADLWFFYAVYNIENYETGALPEVFFIFSPCLFAIGAALEYDLSTRSRRASRRRAA
;
A
#
# COMPACT_ATOMS: atom_id res chain seq x y z
N PRO A 1 -4.70 -47.90 -45.00
CA PRO A 1 -5.08 -46.47 -44.88
C PRO A 1 -5.22 -46.06 -43.41
N THR A 2 -4.13 -45.52 -42.84
CA THR A 2 -4.10 -44.94 -41.49
C THR A 2 -4.75 -43.55 -41.53
N ALA A 3 -5.78 -43.34 -40.70
CA ALA A 3 -6.47 -42.06 -40.58
C ALA A 3 -5.52 -40.98 -40.01
N PRO A 4 -5.61 -39.72 -40.45
CA PRO A 4 -4.78 -38.65 -39.91
C PRO A 4 -5.15 -38.36 -38.46
N VAL A 5 -4.14 -38.31 -37.59
CA VAL A 5 -4.23 -37.85 -36.20
C VAL A 5 -4.58 -36.36 -36.22
N PRO A 6 -5.64 -35.91 -35.52
CA PRO A 6 -5.94 -34.49 -35.44
C PRO A 6 -4.81 -33.75 -34.71
N THR A 7 -4.20 -32.81 -35.40
CA THR A 7 -3.25 -31.84 -34.83
C THR A 7 -3.95 -31.10 -33.69
N PRO A 8 -3.36 -31.04 -32.47
CA PRO A 8 -3.90 -30.20 -31.40
C PRO A 8 -4.01 -28.76 -31.90
N ALA A 9 -5.21 -28.18 -31.80
CA ALA A 9 -5.44 -26.78 -32.11
C ALA A 9 -4.48 -25.93 -31.26
N ALA A 10 -3.81 -24.97 -31.91
CA ALA A 10 -3.01 -23.97 -31.21
C ALA A 10 -3.86 -23.28 -30.13
N PRO A 11 -3.30 -22.96 -28.95
CA PRO A 11 -4.02 -22.22 -27.92
C PRO A 11 -4.60 -20.95 -28.53
N ALA A 12 -5.92 -20.77 -28.44
CA ALA A 12 -6.57 -19.54 -28.86
C ALA A 12 -5.99 -18.39 -28.02
N GLU A 13 -5.53 -17.33 -28.70
CA GLU A 13 -5.13 -16.10 -28.01
C GLU A 13 -6.30 -15.58 -27.18
N PRO A 14 -6.06 -15.10 -25.94
CA PRO A 14 -7.13 -14.63 -25.08
C PRO A 14 -7.83 -13.46 -25.77
N VAL A 15 -9.09 -13.67 -26.12
CA VAL A 15 -9.96 -12.62 -26.66
C VAL A 15 -10.16 -11.61 -25.55
N ASP A 16 -9.74 -10.37 -25.78
CA ASP A 16 -9.82 -9.28 -24.82
C ASP A 16 -11.29 -9.03 -24.45
N THR A 17 -11.74 -9.64 -23.36
CA THR A 17 -13.14 -9.61 -22.87
C THR A 17 -13.49 -8.32 -22.14
N ALA A 18 -12.69 -7.27 -22.28
CA ALA A 18 -12.95 -5.99 -21.65
C ALA A 18 -14.12 -5.26 -22.33
N PRO A 19 -15.04 -4.66 -21.57
CA PRO A 19 -16.12 -3.85 -22.14
C PRO A 19 -15.55 -2.60 -22.83
N GLY A 20 -16.16 -2.15 -23.93
CA GLY A 20 -15.61 -1.07 -24.76
C GLY A 20 -15.37 0.27 -24.05
N TRP A 21 -16.08 0.56 -22.95
CA TRP A 21 -15.80 1.76 -22.14
C TRP A 21 -14.45 1.66 -21.40
N ALA A 22 -14.03 0.45 -21.03
CA ALA A 22 -12.76 0.23 -20.34
C ALA A 22 -11.59 0.41 -21.31
N ILE A 23 -11.71 -0.12 -22.53
CA ILE A 23 -10.73 0.04 -23.61
C ILE A 23 -10.55 1.54 -23.94
N ALA A 24 -11.65 2.28 -24.13
CA ALA A 24 -11.59 3.72 -24.41
C ALA A 24 -10.96 4.52 -23.26
N LEU A 25 -11.17 4.10 -22.01
CA LEU A 25 -10.55 4.72 -20.84
C LEU A 25 -9.05 4.43 -20.79
N GLU A 26 -8.63 3.19 -21.09
CA GLU A 26 -7.22 2.81 -21.16
C GLU A 26 -6.47 3.59 -22.23
N GLU A 27 -7.04 3.72 -23.44
CA GLU A 27 -6.47 4.55 -24.51
C GLU A 27 -6.34 6.02 -24.09
N PHE A 28 -7.33 6.55 -23.39
CA PHE A 28 -7.31 7.92 -22.88
C PHE A 28 -6.24 8.13 -21.78
N LEU A 29 -6.01 7.12 -20.94
CA LEU A 29 -5.05 7.17 -19.83
C LEU A 29 -3.61 6.78 -20.24
N ALA A 30 -3.45 6.04 -21.33
CA ALA A 30 -2.16 5.59 -21.86
C ALA A 30 -1.05 6.66 -21.88
N PRO A 31 -1.28 7.91 -22.35
CA PRO A 31 -0.24 8.94 -22.37
C PRO A 31 0.20 9.42 -20.98
N PHE A 32 -0.64 9.24 -19.96
CA PHE A 32 -0.32 9.65 -18.58
C PHE A 32 0.36 8.56 -17.77
N SER A 33 0.34 7.31 -18.24
CA SER A 33 0.86 6.14 -17.53
C SER A 33 2.26 6.35 -16.96
N THR A 34 3.19 6.85 -17.78
CA THR A 34 4.58 7.10 -17.36
C THR A 34 4.68 8.16 -16.26
N ILE A 35 3.93 9.26 -16.38
CA ILE A 35 3.98 10.36 -15.40
C ILE A 35 3.36 9.91 -14.07
N VAL A 36 2.22 9.23 -14.13
CA VAL A 36 1.54 8.69 -12.95
C VAL A 36 2.43 7.67 -12.24
N LEU A 37 3.08 6.79 -12.99
CA LEU A 37 4.04 5.81 -12.46
C LEU A 37 5.22 6.48 -11.77
N LEU A 38 5.83 7.49 -12.40
CA LEU A 38 6.94 8.24 -11.80
C LEU A 38 6.52 8.97 -10.52
N LEU A 39 5.33 9.60 -10.52
CA LEU A 39 4.79 10.28 -9.34
C LEU A 39 4.48 9.31 -8.21
N TYR A 40 3.92 8.14 -8.55
CA TYR A 40 3.65 7.08 -7.60
C TYR A 40 4.96 6.60 -6.94
N LEU A 41 5.95 6.20 -7.74
CA LEU A 41 7.25 5.72 -7.24
C LEU A 41 7.98 6.78 -6.40
N ALA A 42 8.07 8.02 -6.91
CA ALA A 42 8.74 9.11 -6.20
C ALA A 42 7.97 9.52 -4.91
N GLY A 43 6.64 9.50 -4.98
CA GLY A 43 5.75 9.79 -3.86
C GLY A 43 5.93 8.80 -2.73
N ASP A 44 5.93 7.50 -3.03
CA ASP A 44 6.11 6.45 -2.02
C ASP A 44 7.47 6.53 -1.36
N ILE A 45 8.54 6.77 -2.13
CA ILE A 45 9.88 6.98 -1.58
C ILE A 45 9.89 8.20 -0.63
N LEU A 46 9.28 9.31 -1.04
CA LEU A 46 9.16 10.51 -0.20
C LEU A 46 8.38 10.20 1.09
N LEU A 47 7.31 9.41 1.00
CA LEU A 47 6.46 9.06 2.13
C LEU A 47 7.17 8.10 3.09
N VAL A 48 7.97 7.16 2.59
CA VAL A 48 8.87 6.33 3.43
C VAL A 48 9.90 7.20 4.15
N LEU A 49 10.51 8.17 3.46
CA LEU A 49 11.45 9.10 4.09
C LEU A 49 10.78 9.97 5.16
N ALA A 50 9.58 10.49 4.88
CA ALA A 50 8.78 11.25 5.85
C ALA A 50 8.40 10.39 7.07
N ALA A 51 7.98 9.14 6.86
CA ALA A 51 7.68 8.21 7.95
C ALA A 51 8.93 7.88 8.79
N THR A 52 10.06 7.65 8.14
CA THR A 52 11.35 7.36 8.81
C THR A 52 11.82 8.55 9.64
N THR A 53 11.78 9.76 9.08
CA THR A 53 12.15 10.98 9.79
C THR A 53 11.23 11.25 10.98
N LEU A 54 9.92 11.02 10.83
CA LEU A 54 8.95 11.11 11.92
C LEU A 54 9.28 10.11 13.04
N LEU A 55 9.64 8.88 12.67
CA LEU A 55 10.03 7.84 13.62
C LEU A 55 11.29 8.22 14.40
N LEU A 56 12.31 8.75 13.72
CA LEU A 56 13.56 9.23 14.32
C LEU A 56 13.35 10.45 15.22
N ALA A 57 12.58 11.44 14.74
CA ALA A 57 12.26 12.66 15.49
C ALA A 57 11.59 12.34 16.83
N PHE A 58 10.77 11.28 16.85
CA PHE A 58 10.02 10.89 18.03
C PHE A 58 10.60 9.70 18.79
N TRP A 59 11.74 9.12 18.38
CA TRP A 59 12.32 7.87 18.90
C TRP A 59 12.67 7.89 20.41
N GLY A 60 12.89 9.08 21.00
CA GLY A 60 13.28 9.24 22.42
C GLY A 60 12.20 9.72 23.40
N GLY A 61 11.04 10.21 22.93
CA GLY A 61 10.00 10.80 23.80
C GLY A 61 8.89 9.84 24.25
N ARG A 62 8.50 9.84 25.53
CA ARG A 62 7.35 9.06 26.05
C ARG A 62 5.98 9.64 25.64
N PHE A 63 5.91 10.92 25.30
CA PHE A 63 4.69 11.61 24.86
C PHE A 63 4.37 11.44 23.36
N SER A 64 5.17 10.68 22.61
CA SER A 64 5.01 10.50 21.15
C SER A 64 4.73 9.06 20.73
N LEU A 65 4.31 8.19 21.67
CA LEU A 65 4.12 6.76 21.40
C LEU A 65 3.06 6.52 20.31
N SER A 66 1.92 7.24 20.34
CA SER A 66 0.89 7.17 19.28
C SER A 66 1.44 7.51 17.89
N TRP A 67 2.21 8.60 17.81
CA TRP A 67 2.79 9.08 16.56
C TRP A 67 3.82 8.11 15.97
N ARG A 68 4.55 7.37 16.80
CA ARG A 68 5.45 6.31 16.33
C ARG A 68 4.68 5.16 15.67
N PHE A 69 3.53 4.76 16.22
CA PHE A 69 2.71 3.71 15.61
C PHE A 69 2.10 4.15 14.28
N ILE A 70 1.68 5.42 14.17
CA ILE A 70 1.23 6.00 12.89
C ILE A 70 2.39 6.05 11.88
N ALA A 71 3.60 6.44 12.32
CA ALA A 71 4.78 6.42 11.47
C ALA A 71 5.15 5.01 10.99
N LEU A 72 5.11 4.00 11.88
CA LEU A 72 5.32 2.60 11.52
C LEU A 72 4.22 2.08 10.58
N ALA A 73 2.97 2.51 10.76
CA ALA A 73 1.87 2.15 9.87
C ALA A 73 2.08 2.68 8.45
N ALA A 74 2.49 3.95 8.33
CA ALA A 74 2.82 4.55 7.05
C ALA A 74 4.03 3.84 6.42
N MET A 75 5.09 3.61 7.19
CA MET A 75 6.28 2.90 6.72
C MET A 75 5.96 1.49 6.22
N ALA A 76 5.14 0.74 6.96
CA ALA A 76 4.66 -0.58 6.53
C ALA A 76 3.89 -0.51 5.21
N LEU A 77 2.96 0.43 5.09
CA LEU A 77 2.15 0.61 3.88
C LEU A 77 3.02 0.89 2.65
N TYR A 78 3.86 1.91 2.70
CA TYR A 78 4.61 2.33 1.51
C TYR A 78 5.76 1.39 1.17
N ILE A 79 6.29 0.63 2.13
CA ILE A 79 7.22 -0.48 1.81
C ILE A 79 6.48 -1.59 1.06
N ALA A 80 5.26 -1.94 1.48
CA ALA A 80 4.43 -2.92 0.78
C ALA A 80 4.09 -2.45 -0.63
N ASP A 81 3.79 -1.15 -0.78
CA ASP A 81 3.41 -0.52 -2.05
C ASP A 81 4.59 -0.51 -3.04
N LEU A 82 5.79 -0.14 -2.59
CA LEU A 82 7.01 -0.23 -3.40
C LEU A 82 7.33 -1.67 -3.82
N TRP A 83 7.10 -2.65 -2.93
CA TRP A 83 7.23 -4.05 -3.30
C TRP A 83 6.20 -4.46 -4.35
N PHE A 84 4.94 -4.07 -4.18
CA PHE A 84 3.87 -4.40 -5.12
C PHE A 84 4.18 -3.83 -6.51
N PHE A 85 4.61 -2.57 -6.57
CA PHE A 85 5.11 -1.97 -7.80
C PHE A 85 6.26 -2.78 -8.40
N TYR A 86 7.27 -3.12 -7.62
CA TYR A 86 8.37 -3.97 -8.11
C TYR A 86 7.87 -5.32 -8.65
N ALA A 87 6.95 -5.98 -7.93
CA ALA A 87 6.44 -7.30 -8.28
C ALA A 87 5.67 -7.27 -9.61
N VAL A 88 4.76 -6.31 -9.80
CA VAL A 88 3.96 -6.17 -11.03
C VAL A 88 4.83 -5.95 -12.27
N TYR A 89 5.94 -5.23 -12.15
CA TYR A 89 6.81 -4.92 -13.29
C TYR A 89 7.92 -5.94 -13.56
N ASN A 90 8.29 -6.78 -12.58
CA ASN A 90 9.45 -7.66 -12.69
C ASN A 90 9.12 -9.15 -12.59
N ILE A 91 7.92 -9.52 -12.11
CA ILE A 91 7.49 -10.90 -11.98
C ILE A 91 6.42 -11.18 -13.02
N GLU A 92 6.74 -12.06 -13.97
CA GLU A 92 5.80 -12.53 -14.98
C GLU A 92 4.69 -13.36 -14.33
N ASN A 93 3.42 -13.10 -14.66
CA ASN A 93 2.24 -13.73 -14.06
C ASN A 93 2.24 -13.64 -12.53
N TYR A 94 2.52 -12.45 -11.99
CA TYR A 94 2.49 -12.19 -10.56
C TYR A 94 1.13 -12.55 -9.93
N GLU A 95 1.18 -13.28 -8.81
CA GLU A 95 0.04 -13.69 -8.00
C GLU A 95 0.20 -13.15 -6.56
N THR A 96 -0.92 -12.80 -5.93
CA THR A 96 -0.98 -12.32 -4.54
C THR A 96 -0.53 -13.41 -3.55
N GLY A 97 0.19 -13.02 -2.51
CA GLY A 97 0.61 -13.91 -1.42
C GLY A 97 2.09 -13.79 -1.03
N ALA A 98 2.82 -12.83 -1.60
CA ALA A 98 4.21 -12.59 -1.22
C ALA A 98 4.31 -12.05 0.22
N LEU A 99 5.39 -12.39 0.92
CA LEU A 99 5.63 -11.95 2.30
C LEU A 99 5.49 -10.43 2.52
N PRO A 100 5.94 -9.54 1.61
CA PRO A 100 5.81 -8.11 1.84
C PRO A 100 4.36 -7.60 1.79
N GLU A 101 3.42 -8.35 1.22
CA GLU A 101 2.00 -7.97 1.20
C GLU A 101 1.36 -8.05 2.59
N VAL A 102 1.95 -8.80 3.53
CA VAL A 102 1.50 -8.84 4.93
C VAL A 102 1.56 -7.45 5.57
N PHE A 103 2.45 -6.58 5.09
CA PHE A 103 2.54 -5.20 5.58
C PHE A 103 1.31 -4.35 5.23
N PHE A 104 0.54 -4.69 4.18
CA PHE A 104 -0.78 -4.08 3.93
C PHE A 104 -1.78 -4.37 5.05
N ILE A 105 -1.64 -5.50 5.75
CA ILE A 105 -2.47 -5.86 6.91
C ILE A 105 -1.92 -5.22 8.18
N PHE A 106 -0.59 -5.19 8.34
CA PHE A 106 0.01 -4.55 9.51
C PHE A 106 -0.21 -3.05 9.56
N SER A 107 -0.23 -2.36 8.41
CA SER A 107 -0.47 -0.91 8.37
C SER A 107 -1.76 -0.48 9.08
N PRO A 108 -2.97 -0.96 8.71
CA PRO A 108 -4.21 -0.58 9.39
C PRO A 108 -4.22 -1.01 10.87
N CYS A 109 -3.61 -2.16 11.21
CA CYS A 109 -3.49 -2.59 12.61
C CYS A 109 -2.63 -1.61 13.44
N LEU A 110 -1.46 -1.21 12.92
CA LEU A 110 -0.57 -0.25 13.57
C LEU A 110 -1.23 1.13 13.67
N PHE A 111 -1.94 1.54 12.62
CA PHE A 111 -2.71 2.79 12.63
C PHE A 111 -3.80 2.77 13.69
N ALA A 112 -4.58 1.68 13.79
CA ALA A 112 -5.61 1.52 14.81
C ALA A 112 -5.04 1.55 16.23
N ILE A 113 -3.88 0.92 16.46
CA ILE A 113 -3.16 1.00 17.74
C ILE A 113 -2.76 2.45 18.03
N GLY A 114 -2.18 3.16 17.06
CA GLY A 114 -1.82 4.58 17.18
C GLY A 114 -3.02 5.45 17.54
N ALA A 115 -4.15 5.26 16.86
CA ALA A 115 -5.40 5.98 17.12
C ALA A 115 -5.97 5.69 18.52
N ALA A 116 -5.94 4.43 18.96
CA ALA A 116 -6.40 4.04 20.29
C ALA A 116 -5.54 4.67 21.41
N LEU A 117 -4.22 4.73 21.20
CA LEU A 117 -3.28 5.38 22.13
C LEU A 117 -3.53 6.89 22.21
N GLU A 118 -3.76 7.54 21.07
CA GLU A 118 -4.06 8.98 21.04
C GLU A 118 -5.38 9.31 21.73
N TYR A 119 -6.38 8.43 21.58
CA TYR A 119 -7.65 8.54 22.29
C TYR A 119 -7.48 8.42 23.81
N ASP A 120 -6.68 7.47 24.30
CA ASP A 120 -6.42 7.34 25.75
C ASP A 120 -5.66 8.55 26.31
N LEU A 121 -4.65 9.05 25.59
CA LEU A 121 -3.93 10.28 25.97
C LEU A 121 -4.86 11.49 26.06
N SER A 122 -5.72 11.66 25.06
CA SER A 122 -6.70 12.76 24.98
C SER A 122 -7.78 12.68 26.05
N THR A 123 -8.15 11.49 26.52
CA THR A 123 -9.15 11.33 27.59
C THR A 123 -8.53 11.52 28.98
N ARG A 124 -7.32 11.01 29.21
CA ARG A 124 -6.57 11.26 30.46
C ARG A 124 -6.27 12.73 30.71
N SER A 125 -5.83 13.46 29.69
CA SER A 125 -5.52 14.90 29.81
C SER A 125 -6.76 15.71 30.24
N ARG A 126 -7.91 15.46 29.63
CA ARG A 126 -9.20 16.09 29.96
C ARG A 126 -9.64 15.78 31.40
N ARG A 127 -9.44 14.54 31.88
CA ARG A 127 -9.84 14.14 33.24
C ARG A 127 -8.94 14.76 34.32
N ALA A 128 -7.65 14.94 34.04
CA ALA A 128 -6.72 15.62 34.93
C ALA A 128 -7.01 17.13 35.04
N SER A 129 -7.38 17.78 33.93
CA SER A 129 -7.79 19.19 33.92
C SER A 129 -9.07 19.42 34.76
N ARG A 130 -10.10 18.59 34.59
CA ARG A 130 -11.35 18.72 35.38
C ARG A 130 -11.15 18.52 36.88
N ARG A 131 -10.21 17.65 37.30
CA ARG A 131 -9.88 17.45 38.73
C ARG A 131 -9.14 18.62 39.37
N ARG A 132 -8.54 19.53 38.58
CA ARG A 132 -7.88 20.74 39.10
C ARG A 132 -8.80 21.96 39.14
N ALA A 133 -9.96 21.89 38.48
CA ALA A 133 -10.92 22.98 38.40
C ALA A 133 -12.11 22.84 39.38
N ALA A 134 -12.14 21.75 40.16
CA ALA A 134 -13.09 21.49 41.25
C ALA A 134 -12.33 21.49 42.57
#